data_AF-A0A6V7KRX9-F1
#
_entry.id   AF-A0A6V7KRX9-F1
#
_cell.length_a   1.000
_cell.length_b   1.000
_cell.length_c   1.000
_cell.angle_alpha   90.00
_cell.angle_beta   90.00
_cell.angle_gamma   90.00
#
_symmetry.space_group_name_H-M   'P 1'
#
loop_
_entity.id
_entity.type
_entity.pdbx_description
1 polymer ?
#
loop_
_entity_poly.entity_id
_entity_poly.type
_entity_poly.pdbx_seq_one_letter_code
_entity_poly.pdbx_strand_id
1 'polypeptide(L)' 'ISERIEYLKDLGVETICLGPIYPSPMMAAGYDVSNYTDVHPIFGDMNDLEELIESAHQL' A
#
# COMPACT_ATOMS: atom_id res chain seq x y z
N ILE A 1 -3.36 -3.54 -5.60
CA ILE A 1 -4.29 -2.42 -5.28
C ILE A 1 -4.36 -1.47 -6.47
N SER A 2 -3.23 -1.13 -7.07
CA SER A 2 -3.12 -0.20 -8.21
C SER A 2 -4.13 -0.47 -9.33
N GLU A 3 -4.26 -1.72 -9.79
CA GLU A 3 -5.24 -2.13 -10.83
C GLU A 3 -6.72 -1.91 -10.46
N ARG A 4 -7.04 -1.64 -9.19
CA ARG A 4 -8.41 -1.46 -8.69
C ARG A 4 -8.73 -0.02 -8.31
N ILE A 5 -7.81 0.93 -8.49
CA ILE A 5 -8.04 2.33 -8.11
C ILE A 5 -9.23 2.93 -8.87
N GLU A 6 -9.33 2.72 -10.19
CA GLU A 6 -10.47 3.22 -10.98
C GLU A 6 -11.81 2.70 -10.44
N TYR A 7 -11.87 1.41 -10.09
CA TYR A 7 -13.05 0.82 -9.48
C TYR A 7 -13.40 1.47 -8.13
N LEU A 8 -12.40 1.74 -7.28
CA LEU A 8 -12.62 2.40 -5.99
C LEU A 8 -13.12 3.83 -6.16
N LYS A 9 -12.60 4.57 -7.15
CA LYS A 9 -13.08 5.89 -7.52
C LYS A 9 -14.53 5.83 -8.00
N ASP A 10 -14.88 4.91 -8.89
CA ASP A 10 -16.25 4.74 -9.41
C ASP A 10 -17.25 4.39 -8.29
N LEU A 11 -16.79 3.70 -7.24
CA LEU A 11 -17.58 3.42 -6.04
C LEU A 11 -17.78 4.68 -5.15
N GLY A 12 -17.03 5.76 -5.39
CA GLY A 12 -17.07 7.00 -4.61
C GLY A 12 -16.15 6.99 -3.38
N VAL A 13 -15.11 6.15 -3.36
CA VAL A 13 -14.13 6.13 -2.27
C VAL A 13 -13.20 7.33 -2.39
N GLU A 14 -13.15 8.17 -1.37
CA GLU A 14 -12.29 9.38 -1.34
C GLU A 14 -10.94 9.14 -0.63
N THR A 15 -10.82 8.07 0.16
CA THR A 15 -9.61 7.82 0.96
C THR A 15 -9.36 6.33 1.12
N ILE A 16 -8.11 5.93 0.90
CA ILE A 16 -7.63 4.56 1.10
C ILE A 16 -6.73 4.56 2.33
N CYS A 17 -7.10 3.78 3.34
CA CYS A 17 -6.24 3.51 4.49
C CYS A 17 -5.59 2.14 4.30
N LEU A 18 -4.27 2.12 4.13
CA LEU A 18 -3.51 0.87 4.02
C LEU A 18 -3.21 0.32 5.42
N GLY A 19 -3.24 -1.01 5.54
CA GLY A 19 -2.60 -1.68 6.68
C GLY A 19 -1.08 -1.48 6.67
N PRO A 20 -0.35 -2.01 7.66
CA PRO A 20 1.11 -1.90 7.68
C PRO A 20 1.74 -2.68 6.52
N ILE A 21 2.48 -1.96 5.66
CA ILE A 21 3.17 -2.52 4.49
C ILE A 21 4.69 -2.64 4.68
N TYR A 22 5.19 -2.33 5.87
CA TYR A 22 6.62 -2.32 6.19
C TYR A 22 7.19 -3.74 6.35
N PRO A 23 8.51 -3.95 6.13
CA PRO A 23 9.17 -5.19 6.52
C PRO A 23 8.85 -5.57 7.96
N SER A 24 8.52 -6.85 8.15
CA SER A 24 8.02 -7.39 9.40
C SER A 24 8.25 -8.91 9.44
N PRO A 25 8.48 -9.52 10.61
CA PRO A 25 8.41 -10.96 10.79
C PRO A 25 6.99 -11.55 10.57
N MET A 26 5.98 -10.68 10.45
CA MET A 26 4.57 -11.03 10.23
C MET A 26 3.92 -11.81 11.38
N MET A 27 4.45 -11.71 12.60
CA MET A 27 3.87 -12.35 13.78
C MET A 27 2.63 -11.61 14.29
N ALA A 28 2.52 -10.31 13.97
CA ALA A 28 1.39 -9.45 14.28
C ALA A 28 0.81 -8.81 13.00
N ALA A 29 0.78 -9.57 11.89
CA ALA A 29 0.21 -9.14 10.61
C ALA A 29 0.79 -7.81 10.09
N GLY A 30 2.09 -7.60 10.28
CA GLY A 30 2.81 -6.42 9.80
C GLY A 30 2.93 -5.29 10.82
N TYR A 31 2.19 -5.35 11.94
CA TYR A 31 2.31 -4.33 13.01
C TYR A 31 3.60 -4.49 13.84
N ASP A 32 4.24 -5.66 13.80
CA ASP A 32 5.59 -5.93 14.30
C ASP A 32 6.65 -5.49 13.27
N VAL A 33 6.82 -4.17 13.11
CA VAL A 33 7.69 -3.57 12.08
C VAL A 33 9.18 -3.75 12.43
N SER A 34 9.98 -4.17 11.44
CA SER A 34 11.44 -4.30 11.57
C SER A 34 12.23 -3.22 10.83
N ASN A 35 11.64 -2.60 9.79
CA ASN A 35 12.21 -1.45 9.08
C ASN A 35 11.09 -0.49 8.66
N TYR A 36 11.13 0.75 9.13
CA TYR A 36 10.07 1.74 8.88
C TYR A 36 10.21 2.52 7.56
N THR A 37 11.29 2.33 6.82
CA THR A 37 11.60 3.14 5.62
C THR A 37 11.63 2.33 4.34
N ASP A 38 11.05 1.13 4.36
CA ASP A 38 11.05 0.21 3.23
C ASP A 38 9.70 -0.53 3.17
N VAL A 39 9.43 -1.23 2.07
CA VAL A 39 8.22 -2.01 1.84
C VAL A 39 8.53 -3.49 2.00
N HIS A 40 7.61 -4.23 2.63
CA HIS A 40 7.77 -5.67 2.77
C HIS A 40 7.74 -6.33 1.38
N PRO A 41 8.70 -7.21 1.04
CA PRO A 41 8.77 -7.85 -0.27
C PRO A 41 7.54 -8.65 -0.73
N ILE A 42 6.58 -8.94 0.17
CA ILE A 42 5.34 -9.62 -0.22
C ILE A 42 4.32 -8.65 -0.84
N PHE A 43 4.46 -7.35 -0.58
CA PHE A 43 3.60 -6.30 -1.09
C PHE A 43 4.20 -5.58 -2.31
N GLY A 44 5.49 -5.81 -2.59
CA GLY A 44 6.23 -5.17 -3.67
C GLY A 44 7.51 -4.51 -3.14
N ASP A 45 7.94 -3.46 -3.81
CA ASP A 45 9.04 -2.59 -3.42
C ASP A 45 8.59 -1.12 -3.30
N MET A 46 9.58 -0.22 -3.11
CA MET A 46 9.31 1.22 -3.02
C MET A 46 8.74 1.82 -4.32
N ASN A 47 9.13 1.32 -5.51
CA ASN A 47 8.61 1.82 -6.77
C ASN A 47 7.13 1.44 -6.92
N ASP A 48 6.76 0.22 -6.54
CA ASP A 48 5.36 -0.23 -6.56
C ASP A 48 4.47 0.67 -5.66
N LEU A 49 5.00 1.08 -4.50
CA LEU A 49 4.31 2.00 -3.60
C LEU A 49 4.19 3.41 -4.19
N GLU A 50 5.25 3.92 -4.82
CA GLU A 50 5.24 5.21 -5.50
C GLU A 50 4.21 5.24 -6.63
N GLU A 51 4.16 4.20 -7.46
CA GLU A 51 3.17 4.06 -8.55
C GLU A 51 1.73 4.02 -8.01
N LEU A 52 1.52 3.31 -6.90
CA LEU A 52 0.22 3.25 -6.24
C LEU A 52 -0.24 4.64 -5.74
N ILE A 53 0.66 5.37 -5.08
CA ILE A 53 0.37 6.72 -4.54
C ILE A 53 0.10 7.70 -5.67
N GLU A 54 0.92 7.67 -6.73
CA GLU A 54 0.74 8.54 -7.89
C GLU A 54 -0.61 8.27 -8.58
N SER A 55 -0.90 7.00 -8.86
CA SER A 55 -2.16 6.60 -9.49
C SER A 55 -3.38 6.99 -8.65
N ALA A 56 -3.30 6.86 -7.32
CA ALA A 56 -4.40 7.20 -6.42
C ALA A 56 -4.67 8.70 -6.33
N HIS A 57 -3.67 9.56 -6.57
CA HIS A 57 -3.85 11.01 -6.58
C HIS A 57 -4.23 11.57 -7.97
N GLN A 58 -3.92 10.85 -9.05
CA GLN A 58 -4.26 11.27 -10.41
C GLN A 58 -5.70 10.94 -10.82
N LEU A 59 -6.32 9.96 -10.16
CA LEU A 59 -7.69 9.50 -10.41
C LEU A 59 -8.66 10.13 -9.41
#